data_AF-A0A093W1R0-F1
#
_entry.id   AF-A0A093W1R0-F1
#
_cell.length_a   1.000
_cell.length_b   1.000
_cell.length_c   1.000
_cell.angle_alpha   90.00
_cell.angle_beta   90.00
_cell.angle_gamma   90.00
#
_symmetry.space_group_name_H-M   'P 1'
#
loop_
_entity.id
_entity.type
_entity.pdbx_description
1 polymer ?
#
loop_
_entity_poly.entity_id
_entity_poly.type
_entity_poly.pdbx_seq_one_letter_code
_entity_poly.pdbx_strand_id
1 'polypeptide(L)'
;MQLGVNATPQFIGALTEMVWAQIESVSQDLEAFAKHAGRSTINTNDVMLLARRNEGLESILRAFVDQQKEAAQQEAQSEDSD
;
A
#
# COMPACT_ATOMS: atom_id res chain seq x y z
N MET A 1 6.76 9.50 18.82
CA MET A 1 5.47 9.80 19.48
C MET A 1 5.12 8.62 20.37
N GLN A 2 4.93 8.83 21.67
CA GLN A 2 4.35 7.83 22.57
C GLN A 2 3.07 8.46 23.12
N LEU A 3 1.90 7.90 22.78
CA LEU A 3 0.60 8.54 23.07
C LEU A 3 0.22 8.55 24.56
N GLY A 4 1.05 7.99 25.45
CA GLY A 4 0.78 7.97 26.90
C GLY A 4 -0.42 7.11 27.31
N VAL A 5 -0.88 6.21 26.43
CA VAL A 5 -2.05 5.36 26.63
C VAL A 5 -1.71 3.88 26.40
N ASN A 6 -2.40 2.99 27.12
CA ASN A 6 -2.29 1.54 26.95
C ASN A 6 -3.47 1.01 26.12
N ALA A 7 -3.19 0.15 25.14
CA ALA A 7 -4.22 -0.56 24.41
C ALA A 7 -4.72 -1.75 25.23
N THR A 8 -6.03 -1.90 25.36
CA THR A 8 -6.62 -3.06 26.05
C THR A 8 -6.51 -4.32 25.16
N PRO A 9 -6.50 -5.52 25.74
CA PRO A 9 -6.54 -6.76 24.95
C PRO A 9 -7.75 -6.83 24.01
N GLN A 10 -8.90 -6.29 24.42
CA GLN A 10 -10.11 -6.23 23.60
C GLN A 10 -9.95 -5.30 22.41
N PHE A 11 -9.34 -4.14 22.60
CA PHE A 11 -9.05 -3.22 21.50
C PHE A 11 -8.09 -3.86 20.48
N ILE A 12 -7.03 -4.51 20.98
CA ILE A 12 -6.07 -5.22 20.12
C ILE A 12 -6.77 -6.32 19.32
N GLY A 13 -7.62 -7.14 19.97
CA GLY A 13 -8.39 -8.19 19.32
C GLY A 13 -9.33 -7.63 18.23
N ALA A 14 -10.15 -6.64 18.57
CA ALA A 14 -11.08 -6.02 17.62
C ALA A 14 -10.37 -5.34 16.44
N LEU A 15 -9.26 -4.65 16.69
CA LEU A 15 -8.45 -4.06 15.61
C LEU A 15 -7.84 -5.14 14.71
N THR A 16 -7.41 -6.27 15.28
CA THR A 16 -6.87 -7.40 14.51
C THR A 16 -7.93 -8.00 13.58
N GLU A 17 -9.14 -8.23 14.09
CA GLU A 17 -10.26 -8.72 13.27
C GLU A 17 -10.66 -7.72 12.18
N MET A 18 -10.68 -6.43 12.50
CA MET A 18 -10.93 -5.38 11.51
C MET A 18 -9.90 -5.39 10.39
N VAL A 19 -8.61 -5.46 10.73
CA VAL A 19 -7.54 -5.52 9.72
C VAL A 19 -7.63 -6.79 8.89
N TRP A 20 -8.01 -7.92 9.48
CA TRP A 20 -8.23 -9.17 8.76
C TRP A 20 -9.33 -9.04 7.70
N ALA A 21 -10.49 -8.51 8.09
CA ALA A 21 -11.59 -8.25 7.16
C ALA A 21 -11.18 -7.23 6.07
N GLN A 22 -10.37 -6.24 6.43
CA GLN A 22 -9.86 -5.27 5.46
C GLN A 22 -8.93 -5.93 4.42
N ILE A 23 -8.07 -6.86 4.83
CA ILE A 23 -7.18 -7.60 3.92
C ILE A 23 -7.99 -8.41 2.90
N GLU A 24 -9.08 -9.05 3.33
CA GLU A 24 -9.98 -9.79 2.44
C GLU A 24 -10.56 -8.88 1.36
N SER A 25 -11.14 -7.74 1.76
CA SER A 25 -11.69 -6.75 0.80
C SER A 25 -10.62 -6.19 -0.14
N VAL A 26 -9.45 -5.82 0.39
CA VAL A 26 -8.36 -5.24 -0.40
C VAL A 26 -7.85 -6.24 -1.44
N SER A 27 -7.73 -7.52 -1.08
CA SER A 27 -7.23 -8.55 -1.99
C SER A 27 -8.19 -8.76 -3.18
N GLN A 28 -9.50 -8.81 -2.90
CA GLN A 28 -10.53 -8.95 -3.94
C GLN A 28 -10.55 -7.74 -4.88
N ASP A 29 -10.46 -6.53 -4.34
CA ASP A 29 -10.43 -5.29 -5.13
C ASP A 29 -9.19 -5.25 -6.04
N LEU A 30 -8.00 -5.55 -5.50
CA LEU A 30 -6.76 -5.54 -6.28
C LEU A 30 -6.78 -6.58 -7.41
N GLU A 31 -7.28 -7.79 -7.16
CA GLU A 31 -7.46 -8.81 -8.19
C GLU A 31 -8.43 -8.32 -9.28
N ALA A 32 -9.56 -7.75 -8.88
CA ALA A 32 -10.56 -7.23 -9.81
C ALA A 32 -10.00 -6.10 -10.69
N PHE A 33 -9.19 -5.19 -10.12
CA PHE A 33 -8.57 -4.09 -10.86
C PHE A 33 -7.53 -4.59 -11.88
N ALA A 34 -6.66 -5.52 -11.47
CA ALA A 34 -5.69 -6.12 -12.38
C ALA A 34 -6.40 -6.85 -13.53
N LYS A 35 -7.42 -7.66 -13.21
CA LYS A 35 -8.23 -8.40 -14.19
C LYS A 35 -8.98 -7.46 -15.14
N HIS A 36 -9.55 -6.37 -14.63
CA HIS A 36 -10.24 -5.37 -15.45
C HIS A 36 -9.30 -4.75 -16.49
N ALA A 37 -8.02 -4.57 -16.14
CA ALA A 37 -6.98 -4.09 -17.04
C ALA A 37 -6.33 -5.20 -17.90
N GLY A 38 -6.87 -6.43 -17.90
CA GLY A 38 -6.34 -7.55 -18.69
C GLY A 38 -5.01 -8.13 -18.18
N ARG A 39 -4.67 -7.89 -16.91
CA ARG A 39 -3.41 -8.35 -16.29
C ARG A 39 -3.67 -9.45 -15.26
N SER A 40 -2.71 -10.35 -15.09
CA SER A 40 -2.67 -11.34 -14.00
C SER A 40 -1.73 -10.93 -12.86
N THR A 41 -0.99 -9.83 -13.03
CA THR A 41 -0.06 -9.30 -12.04
C THR A 41 -0.50 -7.90 -11.62
N ILE A 42 -0.68 -7.72 -10.31
CA ILE A 42 -1.02 -6.44 -9.67
C ILE A 42 0.17 -5.48 -9.79
N ASN A 43 -0.10 -4.20 -10.03
CA ASN A 43 0.90 -3.15 -10.04
C ASN A 43 0.45 -1.91 -9.25
N THR A 44 1.27 -0.87 -9.25
CA THR A 44 1.01 0.36 -8.48
C THR A 44 -0.29 1.06 -8.86
N ASN A 45 -0.75 0.97 -10.11
CA ASN A 45 -2.01 1.60 -10.53
C ASN A 45 -3.23 0.99 -9.83
N ASP A 46 -3.21 -0.32 -9.56
CA ASP A 46 -4.30 -1.01 -8.85
C ASP A 46 -4.40 -0.52 -7.40
N VAL A 47 -3.25 -0.35 -6.74
CA VAL A 47 -3.16 0.19 -5.37
C VAL A 47 -3.58 1.66 -5.32
N MET A 48 -3.26 2.45 -6.36
CA MET A 48 -3.74 3.83 -6.47
C MET A 48 -5.26 3.89 -6.64
N LEU A 49 -5.83 2.98 -7.43
CA LEU A 49 -7.28 2.92 -7.59
C LEU A 49 -7.99 2.53 -6.28
N LEU A 50 -7.38 1.65 -5.47
CA LEU A 50 -7.87 1.31 -4.13
C LEU A 50 -7.91 2.54 -3.20
N ALA A 51 -6.85 3.36 -3.22
CA ALA A 51 -6.71 4.52 -2.33
C ALA A 51 -7.57 5.74 -2.73
N ARG A 52 -8.18 5.75 -3.93
CA ARG A 52 -8.84 6.91 -4.56
C ARG A 52 -9.90 7.66 -3.72
N ARG A 53 -10.45 7.03 -2.68
CA ARG A 53 -11.49 7.64 -1.81
C ARG A 53 -10.91 8.28 -0.55
N ASN A 54 -9.60 8.19 -0.36
CA ASN A 54 -8.89 8.76 0.78
C ASN A 54 -7.68 9.53 0.25
N GLU A 55 -7.89 10.83 -0.01
CA GLU A 55 -6.88 11.72 -0.59
C GLU A 55 -5.58 11.76 0.21
N GLY A 56 -5.66 11.68 1.54
CA GLY A 56 -4.49 11.65 2.41
C GLY A 56 -3.67 10.37 2.23
N LEU A 57 -4.34 9.22 2.20
CA LEU A 57 -3.68 7.93 1.92
C LEU A 57 -3.09 7.90 0.51
N GLU A 58 -3.85 8.37 -0.48
CA GLU A 58 -3.37 8.45 -1.87
C GLU A 58 -2.10 9.29 -1.98
N SER A 59 -2.06 10.47 -1.33
CA SER A 59 -0.89 11.35 -1.32
C SER A 59 0.33 10.66 -0.71
N ILE A 60 0.17 9.99 0.44
CA ILE A 60 1.26 9.25 1.11
C ILE A 60 1.80 8.14 0.20
N LEU A 61 0.92 7.36 -0.41
CA LEU A 61 1.33 6.25 -1.27
C LEU A 61 2.00 6.74 -2.57
N ARG A 62 1.55 7.87 -3.13
CA ARG A 62 2.21 8.49 -4.30
C ARG A 62 3.64 8.90 -3.96
N ALA A 63 3.83 9.61 -2.85
CA ALA A 63 5.16 10.01 -2.40
C ALA A 63 6.08 8.80 -2.18
N PHE A 64 5.55 7.71 -1.59
CA PHE A 64 6.30 6.46 -1.44
C PHE A 64 6.72 5.85 -2.78
N VAL A 65 5.82 5.79 -3.76
CA VAL A 65 6.13 5.26 -5.10
C VAL A 65 7.21 6.09 -5.81
N ASP A 66 7.15 7.42 -5.69
CA ASP A 66 8.13 8.30 -6.32
C ASP A 66 9.52 8.14 -5.68
N GLN A 67 9.59 8.03 -4.35
CA GLN A 67 10.84 7.72 -3.65
C GLN A 67 11.45 6.38 -4.10
N GLN A 68 10.64 5.34 -4.27
CA GLN A 68 11.12 4.03 -4.75
C GLN A 68 11.68 4.09 -6.18
N LYS A 69 11.08 4.90 -7.06
CA LYS A 69 11.60 5.10 -8.42
C LYS A 69 12.94 5.82 -8.41
N GLU A 70 13.08 6.85 -7.58
CA GLU A 70 14.34 7.58 -7.43
C GLU A 70 15.47 6.66 -6.92
N ALA A 71 15.18 5.82 -5.92
CA ALA A 71 16.13 4.85 -5.40
C ALA A 71 16.59 3.85 -6.49
N ALA A 72 15.64 3.27 -7.23
CA ALA A 72 15.95 2.33 -8.32
C ALA A 72 16.79 2.96 -9.45
N GLN A 73 16.59 4.26 -9.74
CA GLN A 73 17.38 4.99 -10.73
C GLN A 73 18.82 5.23 -10.26
N GLN A 74 19.02 5.49 -8.96
CA GLN A 74 20.35 5.69 -8.38
C GLN A 74 21.16 4.38 -8.38
N GLU A 75 20.52 3.25 -8.03
CA GLU A 75 21.12 1.92 -8.10
C GLU A 75 21.58 1.58 -9.53
N ALA A 76 20.71 1.77 -10.52
CA ALA A 76 21.03 1.52 -11.92
C ALA A 76 22.18 2.40 -12.46
N GLN A 77 22.29 3.65 -11.98
CA GLN A 77 23.40 4.55 -12.35
C GLN A 77 24.72 4.16 -11.68
N SER A 78 24.68 3.59 -10.48
CA SER A 78 25.88 3.10 -9.81
C SER A 78 26.44 1.82 -10.43
N GLU A 79 25.59 0.92 -10.92
CA GLU A 79 26.02 -0.32 -11.59
C GLU A 79 26.64 -0.09 -12.97
N ASP A 80 26.26 0.97 -13.68
CA ASP A 80 26.83 1.35 -14.99
C ASP A 80 28.13 2.17 -14.87
N SER A 81 28.53 2.51 -13.63
CA SER A 81 29.73 3.30 -13.31
C SER A 81 30.93 2.46 -12.84
N ASP A 82 30.74 1.14 -12.62
CA ASP A 82 31.76 0.14 -12.28
C ASP A 82 32.10 -0.77 -13.49
#